data_AF-A0A4Q4WM19-F1
#
_entry.id   AF-A0A4Q4WM19-F1
#
_cell.length_a   1.000
_cell.length_b   1.000
_cell.length_c   1.000
_cell.angle_alpha   90.00
_cell.angle_beta   90.00
_cell.angle_gamma   90.00
#
_symmetry.space_group_name_H-M   'P 1'
#
loop_
_entity.id
_entity.type
_entity.pdbx_description
1 polymer ?
#
loop_
_entity_poly.entity_id
_entity_poly.type
_entity_poly.pdbx_seq_one_letter_code
_entity_poly.pdbx_strand_id
1 'polypeptide(L)'
;MDARDRGVWPVPKTEALAEHPARMTDCLVAGAQRHPDRVLAARRGPDGAWVKLTYREMLERARAIGQALLDRGVSTERPLAILSGNDLEHLQLALGAMWAGVPYAPVSPPYALVSTDFGKLRHVFDVLTPGLVYAADGATFAKAIDAVPSTRCC
;
A
#
# COMPACT_ATOMS: atom_id res chain seq x y z
N MET A 1 -32.36 -33.46 9.68
CA MET A 1 -32.04 -33.24 8.26
C MET A 1 -30.58 -32.87 8.19
N ASP A 2 -29.75 -33.80 7.70
CA ASP A 2 -28.29 -33.74 7.67
C ASP A 2 -27.81 -32.62 6.74
N ALA A 3 -26.60 -32.08 6.91
CA ALA A 3 -26.04 -31.04 6.03
C ALA A 3 -25.96 -31.53 4.57
N ARG A 4 -25.77 -32.84 4.39
CA ARG A 4 -25.79 -33.53 3.10
C ARG A 4 -27.17 -33.53 2.44
N ASP A 5 -28.25 -33.58 3.22
CA ASP A 5 -29.64 -33.51 2.73
C ASP A 5 -29.98 -32.12 2.15
N ARG A 6 -29.18 -31.10 2.46
CA ARG A 6 -29.27 -29.74 1.91
C ARG A 6 -28.26 -29.46 0.77
N GLY A 7 -27.56 -30.49 0.29
CA GLY A 7 -26.52 -30.34 -0.74
C GLY A 7 -25.24 -29.63 -0.25
N VAL A 8 -24.99 -29.61 1.06
CA VAL A 8 -23.77 -29.03 1.64
C VAL A 8 -22.76 -30.13 1.93
N TRP A 9 -21.57 -30.02 1.35
CA TRP A 9 -20.42 -30.89 1.64
C TRP A 9 -19.46 -30.18 2.59
N PRO A 10 -19.48 -30.49 3.90
CA PRO A 10 -18.45 -30.00 4.80
C PRO A 10 -17.11 -30.65 4.44
N VAL A 11 -16.09 -29.84 4.19
CA VAL A 11 -14.70 -30.30 3.99
C VAL A 11 -13.94 -30.05 5.30
N PRO A 12 -13.84 -31.05 6.19
CA PRO A 12 -13.13 -30.88 7.46
C PRO A 12 -11.64 -30.74 7.21
N LYS A 13 -11.02 -29.71 7.79
CA LYS A 13 -9.57 -29.59 7.83
C LYS A 13 -9.02 -30.57 8.88
N THR A 14 -8.17 -31.50 8.48
CA THR A 14 -7.60 -32.56 9.35
C THR A 14 -6.41 -32.08 10.17
N GLU A 15 -5.81 -30.94 9.82
CA GLU A 15 -4.67 -30.36 10.53
C GLU A 15 -5.08 -29.14 11.34
N ALA A 16 -4.57 -29.06 12.58
CA ALA A 16 -4.70 -27.88 13.41
C ALA A 16 -4.12 -26.66 12.68
N LEU A 17 -4.81 -25.52 12.80
CA LEU A 17 -4.29 -24.26 12.27
C LEU A 17 -3.01 -23.90 13.03
N ALA A 18 -1.93 -23.68 12.29
CA ALA A 18 -0.71 -23.13 12.86
C ALA A 18 -0.96 -21.70 13.36
N GLU A 19 -0.09 -21.23 14.25
CA GLU A 19 -0.09 -19.85 14.70
C GLU A 19 0.11 -18.90 13.51
N HIS A 20 -0.69 -17.84 13.45
CA HIS A 20 -0.64 -16.85 12.38
C HIS A 20 0.07 -15.59 12.87
N PRO A 21 0.75 -14.86 11.97
CA PRO A 21 1.38 -13.61 12.33
C PRO A 21 0.34 -12.61 12.84
N ALA A 22 0.67 -11.91 13.92
CA ALA A 22 -0.20 -10.89 14.51
C ALA A 22 -0.33 -9.66 13.60
N ARG A 23 0.69 -9.37 12.79
CA ARG A 23 0.74 -8.23 11.87
C ARG A 23 1.15 -8.68 10.48
N MET A 24 0.59 -8.06 9.46
CA MET A 24 0.96 -8.34 8.07
C MET A 24 2.46 -8.14 7.80
N THR A 25 3.09 -7.19 8.49
CA THR A 25 4.53 -6.91 8.40
C THR A 25 5.41 -7.99 9.05
N ASP A 26 4.88 -8.85 9.93
CA ASP A 26 5.64 -9.99 10.48
C ASP A 26 5.99 -11.01 9.38
N CYS A 27 5.16 -11.13 8.35
CA CYS A 27 5.48 -11.92 7.15
C CYS A 27 6.71 -11.38 6.42
N LEU A 28 6.84 -10.05 6.31
CA LEU A 28 8.00 -9.40 5.70
C LEU A 28 9.27 -9.63 6.53
N VAL A 29 9.17 -9.51 7.86
CA VAL A 29 10.29 -9.78 8.78
C VAL A 29 10.74 -11.24 8.67
N ALA A 30 9.81 -12.18 8.76
CA ALA A 30 10.10 -13.61 8.65
C ALA A 30 10.70 -13.96 7.28
N GLY A 31 10.18 -13.36 6.20
CA GLY A 31 10.73 -13.51 4.85
C GLY A 31 12.16 -12.99 4.73
N ALA A 32 12.44 -11.80 5.25
CA ALA A 32 13.79 -11.22 5.25
C ALA A 32 14.78 -12.01 6.10
N GLN A 33 14.34 -12.63 7.19
CA GLN A 33 15.19 -13.50 8.01
C GLN A 33 15.52 -14.82 7.33
N ARG A 34 14.53 -15.49 6.72
CA ARG A 34 14.71 -16.81 6.09
C ARG A 34 15.34 -16.72 4.71
N HIS A 35 15.01 -15.69 3.94
CA HIS A 35 15.34 -15.55 2.52
C HIS A 35 15.72 -14.11 2.17
N PRO A 36 16.74 -13.51 2.81
CA PRO A 36 17.05 -12.09 2.68
C PRO A 36 17.28 -11.65 1.24
N ASP A 37 17.98 -12.47 0.45
CA ASP A 37 18.41 -12.11 -0.91
C ASP A 37 17.45 -12.62 -2.00
N ARG A 38 16.31 -13.23 -1.61
CA ARG A 38 15.27 -13.64 -2.56
C ARG A 38 14.51 -12.41 -3.04
N VAL A 39 14.23 -12.35 -4.33
CA VAL A 39 13.38 -11.31 -4.93
C VAL A 39 11.97 -11.41 -4.36
N LEU A 40 11.50 -10.33 -3.74
CA LEU A 40 10.12 -10.16 -3.29
C LEU A 40 9.26 -9.57 -4.40
N ALA A 41 9.74 -8.51 -5.06
CA ALA A 41 9.04 -7.81 -6.11
C ALA A 41 10.01 -7.37 -7.22
N ALA A 42 9.52 -7.23 -8.44
CA ALA A 42 10.30 -6.71 -9.56
C ALA A 42 9.40 -6.00 -10.57
N ARG A 43 9.96 -4.99 -11.25
CA ARG A 43 9.32 -4.25 -12.33
C ARG A 43 10.29 -4.02 -13.47
N ARG A 44 9.79 -3.87 -14.70
CA ARG A 44 10.59 -3.44 -15.84
C ARG A 44 10.95 -1.95 -15.71
N GLY A 45 12.23 -1.64 -15.79
CA GLY A 45 12.73 -0.28 -15.93
C GLY A 45 12.46 0.30 -17.33
N PRO A 46 12.70 1.61 -17.53
CA PRO A 46 12.52 2.27 -18.82
C PRO A 46 13.37 1.67 -19.95
N ASP A 47 14.51 1.09 -19.60
CA ASP A 47 15.43 0.37 -20.48
C ASP A 47 15.03 -1.10 -20.73
N GLY A 48 13.92 -1.57 -20.15
CA GLY A 48 13.47 -2.95 -20.20
C GLY A 48 14.18 -3.89 -19.22
N ALA A 49 15.19 -3.42 -18.48
CA ALA A 49 15.88 -4.22 -17.47
C ALA A 49 14.95 -4.50 -16.27
N TRP A 50 15.21 -5.58 -15.53
CA TRP A 50 14.49 -5.83 -14.27
C TRP A 50 15.07 -4.96 -13.16
N VAL A 51 14.25 -4.09 -12.59
CA VAL A 51 14.48 -3.50 -11.27
C VAL A 51 13.90 -4.46 -10.25
N LYS A 52 14.74 -4.98 -9.35
CA LYS A 52 14.37 -6.00 -8.36
C LYS A 52 14.44 -5.42 -6.96
N LEU A 53 13.60 -5.97 -6.09
CA LEU A 53 13.54 -5.65 -4.68
C LEU A 53 13.58 -6.97 -3.90
N THR A 54 14.63 -7.17 -3.13
CA THR A 54 14.76 -8.34 -2.25
C THR A 54 13.98 -8.17 -0.96
N TYR A 55 13.76 -9.26 -0.22
CA TYR A 55 13.13 -9.18 1.10
C TYR A 55 13.92 -8.30 2.09
N ARG A 56 15.26 -8.40 2.09
CA ARG A 56 16.13 -7.58 2.94
C ARG A 56 15.95 -6.10 2.65
N GLU A 57 16.11 -5.71 1.40
CA GLU A 57 15.99 -4.31 0.98
C GLU A 57 14.57 -3.77 1.23
N MET A 58 13.54 -4.59 1.01
CA MET A 58 12.16 -4.20 1.29
C MET A 58 11.96 -3.88 2.78
N LEU A 59 12.50 -4.71 3.68
CA LEU A 59 12.39 -4.48 5.13
C LEU A 59 13.13 -3.21 5.56
N GLU A 60 14.33 -2.99 5.04
CA GLU A 60 15.11 -1.77 5.29
C GLU A 60 14.36 -0.52 4.82
N ARG A 61 13.81 -0.55 3.61
CA ARG A 61 13.04 0.56 3.04
C ARG A 61 11.72 0.79 3.76
N ALA A 62 11.00 -0.26 4.15
CA ALA A 62 9.77 -0.13 4.95
C ALA A 62 10.04 0.58 6.29
N ARG A 63 11.14 0.24 6.98
CA ARG A 63 11.54 0.91 8.22
C ARG A 63 11.87 2.38 8.00
N ALA A 64 12.69 2.68 6.99
CA ALA A 64 13.09 4.06 6.67
C ALA A 64 11.89 4.92 6.26
N ILE A 65 11.01 4.41 5.40
CA ILE A 65 9.77 5.08 5.00
C ILE A 65 8.86 5.27 6.21
N GLY A 66 8.69 4.23 7.04
CA GLY A 66 7.86 4.32 8.24
C GLY A 66 8.30 5.46 9.16
N GLN A 67 9.60 5.56 9.44
CA GLN A 67 10.15 6.68 10.21
C GLN A 67 9.87 8.03 9.53
N ALA A 68 10.11 8.12 8.22
CA ALA A 68 9.90 9.33 7.44
C ALA A 68 8.42 9.79 7.43
N LEU A 69 7.46 8.87 7.52
CA LEU A 69 6.04 9.19 7.63
C LEU A 69 5.70 9.74 9.02
N LEU A 70 6.26 9.13 10.09
CA LEU A 70 6.09 9.62 11.46
C LEU A 70 6.68 11.03 11.63
N ASP A 71 7.87 11.27 11.08
CA ASP A 71 8.53 12.59 11.13
C ASP A 71 7.73 13.68 10.40
N ARG A 72 6.86 13.30 9.45
CA ARG A 72 5.97 14.21 8.71
C ARG A 72 4.60 14.36 9.36
N GLY A 73 4.37 13.75 10.53
CA GLY A 73 3.10 13.81 11.23
C GLY A 73 1.96 13.08 10.53
N VAL A 74 2.26 12.12 9.65
CA VAL A 74 1.23 11.26 9.06
C VAL A 74 0.69 10.33 10.14
N SER A 75 -0.63 10.24 10.28
CA SER A 75 -1.27 9.57 11.41
C SER A 75 -2.48 8.73 10.98
N THR A 76 -3.13 8.09 11.95
CA THR A 76 -4.38 7.36 11.76
C THR A 76 -5.55 8.25 11.34
N GLU A 77 -5.54 9.51 11.78
CA GLU A 77 -6.54 10.54 11.48
C GLU A 77 -6.25 11.23 10.16
N ARG A 78 -4.96 11.32 9.80
CA ARG A 78 -4.47 11.97 8.59
C ARG A 78 -3.56 11.02 7.80
N PRO A 79 -4.15 10.04 7.08
CA PRO A 79 -3.41 8.93 6.49
C PRO A 79 -2.66 9.30 5.21
N LEU A 80 -1.89 8.36 4.69
CA LEU A 80 -1.16 8.48 3.42
C LEU A 80 -2.07 8.15 2.23
N ALA A 81 -2.25 9.08 1.29
CA ALA A 81 -2.85 8.78 -0.02
C ALA A 81 -1.75 8.50 -1.05
N ILE A 82 -1.93 7.47 -1.88
CA ILE A 82 -0.96 7.06 -2.91
C ILE A 82 -1.62 7.16 -4.29
N LEU A 83 -1.20 8.15 -5.09
CA LEU A 83 -1.56 8.32 -6.49
C LEU A 83 -0.47 7.69 -7.36
N SER A 84 -0.62 6.39 -7.61
CA SER A 84 0.33 5.63 -8.40
C SER A 84 -0.36 4.47 -9.13
N GLY A 85 0.24 4.04 -10.24
CA GLY A 85 -0.07 2.76 -10.84
C GLY A 85 0.48 1.58 -10.03
N ASN A 86 0.76 0.48 -10.72
CA ASN A 86 1.42 -0.68 -10.12
C ASN A 86 2.94 -0.53 -10.24
N ASP A 87 3.54 0.21 -9.32
CA ASP A 87 4.99 0.42 -9.23
C ASP A 87 5.59 -0.13 -7.91
N LEU A 88 6.92 -0.14 -7.83
CA LEU A 88 7.62 -0.66 -6.66
C LEU A 88 7.52 0.32 -5.51
N GLU A 89 7.49 1.61 -5.80
CA GLU A 89 7.41 2.72 -4.87
C GLU A 89 6.10 2.67 -4.06
N HIS A 90 4.98 2.35 -4.70
CA HIS A 90 3.68 2.10 -4.08
C HIS A 90 3.78 0.96 -3.07
N LEU A 91 4.32 -0.20 -3.47
CA LEU A 91 4.50 -1.33 -2.54
C LEU A 91 5.37 -0.95 -1.34
N GLN A 92 6.44 -0.19 -1.60
CA GLN A 92 7.36 0.31 -0.56
C GLN A 92 6.66 1.23 0.43
N LEU A 93 5.87 2.19 -0.06
CA LEU A 93 5.08 3.11 0.75
C LEU A 93 3.99 2.40 1.54
N ALA A 94 3.27 1.45 0.92
CA ALA A 94 2.24 0.65 1.58
C ALA A 94 2.79 -0.13 2.77
N LEU A 95 3.90 -0.85 2.58
CA LEU A 95 4.55 -1.59 3.66
C LEU A 95 5.21 -0.68 4.69
N GLY A 96 5.75 0.48 4.28
CA GLY A 96 6.28 1.49 5.21
C GLY A 96 5.20 2.12 6.09
N ALA A 97 4.03 2.42 5.52
CA ALA A 97 2.87 2.91 6.26
C ALA A 97 2.37 1.86 7.25
N MET A 98 2.19 0.61 6.79
CA MET A 98 1.84 -0.50 7.68
C MET A 98 2.91 -0.73 8.78
N TRP A 99 4.18 -0.54 8.46
CA TRP A 99 5.28 -0.64 9.45
C TRP A 99 5.16 0.43 10.54
N ALA A 100 4.82 1.65 10.17
CA ALA A 100 4.61 2.77 11.09
C ALA A 100 3.25 2.73 11.82
N GLY A 101 2.36 1.80 11.50
CA GLY A 101 0.99 1.81 12.01
C GLY A 101 0.12 2.92 11.42
N VAL A 102 0.53 3.48 10.28
CA VAL A 102 -0.16 4.55 9.56
C VAL A 102 -1.04 3.92 8.47
N PRO A 103 -2.34 4.26 8.39
CA PRO A 103 -3.18 3.81 7.29
C PRO A 103 -2.72 4.44 5.96
N TYR A 104 -2.86 3.67 4.88
CA TYR A 104 -2.64 4.19 3.53
C TYR A 104 -3.84 3.87 2.64
N ALA A 105 -4.07 4.72 1.64
CA ALA A 105 -5.12 4.55 0.65
C ALA A 105 -4.53 4.59 -0.76
N PRO A 106 -4.54 3.47 -1.50
CA PRO A 106 -4.23 3.48 -2.92
C PRO A 106 -5.38 4.15 -3.69
N VAL A 107 -5.08 5.22 -4.41
CA VAL A 107 -6.07 5.95 -5.21
C VAL A 107 -5.88 5.60 -6.68
N SER A 108 -6.96 5.14 -7.30
CA SER A 108 -6.98 4.65 -8.68
C SER A 108 -6.52 5.74 -9.66
N PRO A 109 -5.47 5.51 -10.49
CA PRO A 109 -4.98 6.52 -11.44
C PRO A 109 -6.04 7.11 -12.38
N PRO A 110 -7.01 6.33 -12.90
CA PRO A 110 -8.12 6.89 -13.69
C PRO A 110 -8.89 8.04 -13.02
N TYR A 111 -8.93 8.10 -11.68
CA TYR A 111 -9.62 9.20 -10.97
C TYR A 111 -8.86 10.52 -11.07
N ALA A 112 -7.55 10.45 -11.32
CA ALA A 112 -6.67 11.59 -11.44
C ALA A 112 -6.22 11.88 -12.89
N LEU A 113 -6.23 10.87 -13.77
CA LEU A 113 -5.67 10.98 -15.12
C LEU A 113 -6.72 10.99 -16.23
N VAL A 114 -7.88 10.35 -16.03
CA VAL A 114 -8.91 10.19 -17.07
C VAL A 114 -10.13 11.07 -16.78
N SER A 115 -10.54 11.17 -15.53
CA SER A 115 -11.61 12.07 -15.09
C SER A 115 -11.14 13.52 -15.18
N THR A 116 -11.88 14.35 -15.93
CA THR A 116 -11.60 15.79 -16.09
C THR A 116 -12.25 16.63 -15.01
N ASP A 117 -13.33 16.14 -14.39
CA ASP A 117 -14.03 16.81 -13.31
C ASP A 117 -13.43 16.54 -11.93
N PHE A 118 -12.56 15.53 -11.79
CA PHE A 118 -11.96 15.05 -10.54
C PHE A 118 -12.97 14.74 -9.42
N GLY A 119 -14.24 14.47 -9.76
CA GLY A 119 -15.30 14.31 -8.76
C GLY A 119 -15.05 13.17 -7.79
N LYS A 120 -14.61 12.01 -8.30
CA LYS A 120 -14.25 10.85 -7.47
C LYS A 120 -13.01 11.12 -6.62
N LEU A 121 -12.04 11.84 -7.16
CA LEU A 121 -10.81 12.17 -6.45
C LEU A 121 -11.10 13.13 -5.28
N ARG A 122 -11.89 14.19 -5.52
CA ARG A 122 -12.36 15.09 -4.45
C ARG A 122 -13.11 14.32 -3.37
N HIS A 123 -14.05 13.45 -3.75
CA HIS A 123 -14.77 12.64 -2.77
C HIS A 123 -13.84 11.77 -1.92
N VAL A 124 -12.82 11.16 -2.53
CA VAL A 124 -11.80 10.41 -1.78
C VAL A 124 -11.08 11.32 -0.78
N PHE A 125 -10.66 12.52 -1.19
CA PHE A 125 -9.96 13.45 -0.31
C PHE A 125 -10.85 14.01 0.81
N ASP A 126 -12.13 14.24 0.56
CA ASP A 126 -13.10 14.71 1.54
C ASP A 126 -13.38 13.65 2.62
N VAL A 127 -13.41 12.36 2.24
CA VAL A 127 -13.61 11.25 3.18
C VAL A 127 -12.32 10.88 3.91
N LEU A 128 -11.21 10.83 3.20
CA LEU A 128 -9.93 10.33 3.71
C LEU A 128 -9.17 11.39 4.51
N THR A 129 -9.33 12.67 4.17
CA THR A 129 -8.61 13.81 4.75
C THR A 129 -7.10 13.54 4.94
N PRO A 130 -6.36 13.22 3.86
CA PRO A 130 -4.99 12.74 3.99
C PRO A 130 -4.07 13.72 4.75
N GLY A 131 -3.03 13.18 5.39
CA GLY A 131 -1.93 13.96 5.95
C GLY A 131 -0.81 14.19 4.94
N LEU A 132 -0.65 13.23 4.04
CA LEU A 132 0.37 13.24 3.00
C LEU A 132 -0.16 12.58 1.74
N VAL A 133 0.25 13.09 0.58
CA VAL A 133 -0.04 12.51 -0.73
C VAL A 133 1.29 12.17 -1.40
N TYR A 134 1.43 10.93 -1.83
CA TYR A 134 2.46 10.53 -2.76
C TYR A 134 1.90 10.49 -4.18
N ALA A 135 2.62 11.04 -5.15
CA ALA A 135 2.33 10.90 -6.56
C ALA A 135 3.57 10.36 -7.28
N ALA A 136 3.42 9.26 -8.02
CA ALA A 136 4.54 8.61 -8.70
C ALA A 136 5.22 9.51 -9.74
N ASP A 137 4.43 10.35 -10.42
CA ASP A 137 4.91 11.34 -11.36
C ASP A 137 4.21 12.68 -11.10
N GLY A 138 4.94 13.62 -10.49
CA GLY A 138 4.36 14.90 -10.07
C GLY A 138 3.76 15.69 -11.22
N ALA A 139 4.32 15.63 -12.42
CA ALA A 139 3.83 16.37 -13.59
C ALA A 139 2.52 15.77 -14.13
N THR A 140 2.44 14.45 -14.18
CA THR A 140 1.30 13.68 -14.67
C THR A 140 0.10 13.83 -13.74
N PHE A 141 0.33 13.86 -12.43
CA PHE A 141 -0.72 14.02 -11.42
C PHE A 141 -0.96 15.48 -10.98
N ALA A 142 -0.19 16.46 -11.47
CA ALA A 142 -0.25 17.86 -11.02
C ALA A 142 -1.67 18.43 -11.01
N LYS A 143 -2.37 18.36 -12.16
CA LYS A 143 -3.73 18.89 -12.30
C LYS A 143 -4.71 18.29 -11.29
N ALA A 144 -4.53 17.02 -10.97
CA ALA A 144 -5.39 16.30 -10.05
C ALA A 144 -5.12 16.71 -8.59
N ILE A 145 -3.85 16.91 -8.24
CA ILE A 145 -3.40 17.39 -6.93
C ILE A 145 -3.88 18.84 -6.71
N ASP A 146 -3.79 19.69 -7.73
CA ASP A 146 -4.27 21.09 -7.66
C ASP A 146 -5.81 21.17 -7.53
N ALA A 147 -6.53 20.16 -8.00
CA ALA A 147 -7.99 20.11 -7.99
C ALA A 147 -8.61 19.60 -6.69
N VAL A 148 -7.80 19.11 -5.75
CA VAL A 148 -8.25 18.64 -4.44
C VAL A 148 -7.86 19.64 -3.34
N PRO A 149 -8.63 19.72 -2.24
CA PRO A 149 -8.28 20.60 -1.13
C PRO A 149 -6.88 20.27 -0.65
N SER A 150 -6.01 21.29 -0.58
CA SER A 150 -4.72 21.11 0.05
C SER A 150 -4.96 20.70 1.50
N THR A 151 -4.31 19.61 1.87
CA THR A 151 -4.21 19.14 3.24
C THR A 151 -3.74 20.33 4.06
N ARG A 152 -4.64 20.95 4.85
CA ARG A 152 -4.28 22.13 5.64
C ARG A 152 -3.04 21.76 6.45
N CYS A 153 -1.92 22.35 6.07
CA CYS A 153 -0.71 22.39 6.86
C CYS A 153 -1.07 23.40 7.96
N CYS A 154 -1.59 22.89 9.06
CA CYS A 154 -1.69 23.64 10.29
C CYS A 154 -0.35 23.47 11.02
#